data_AF-A0A550D0V8-F1
#
_entry.id   AF-A0A550D0V8-F1
#
_cell.length_a   1.000
_cell.length_b   1.000
_cell.length_c   1.000
_cell.angle_alpha   90.00
_cell.angle_beta   90.00
_cell.angle_gamma   90.00
#
_symmetry.space_group_name_H-M   'P 1'
#
loop_
_entity.id
_entity.type
_entity.pdbx_description
1 polymer ?
#
loop_
_entity_poly.entity_id
_entity_poly.type
_entity_poly.pdbx_seq_one_letter_code
_entity_poly.pdbx_strand_id
1 'polypeptide(L)'
;MASSSADVDLTRLAERLRQVEPSSTDAELIVNEIKALLHSRHPFRDLRTSPFLPNGGPRFFDSQVVILATRNLRALGTLLVLPENRRALFLDSIETCLRGIWSALVPWLDYFHPMHHVGTERLQRAPLVSVADIFAALFRMKEVIHDLLAQTPRLYGLLFVFWLNIDRYFTKQNMFDLMAQRADRLGHAILNHAVWTAGVHQPSLSAADADPIAIDGARWAVKDSSRRFYRRATDHAAILLQATAEGDHDHLVLLQNHLNAIQLFADQLWPIPCMPRAVVRTLVRMLSVVRPLLPPAHAVVGSICSALHAIWRTAEDTRALVWALRAGVVQLMLEAMDGASAPITKAQVALQYIATRTAHLEVVRALPKMPFVGAAPSDKDAFSTDVEAMVHARIRLAKTAYQKKCAYDMCTTSAEDARSRIRRCSCLDVCYCSTQCQQSDWTSHRRTHKVDGPFKKRDGGSPALKLPSA
;
A
#
# COMPACT_ATOMS: atom_id res chain seq x y z
N MET A 1 40.20 29.85 -5.72
CA MET A 1 39.26 29.29 -6.73
C MET A 1 39.36 27.76 -6.92
N ALA A 2 40.05 26.99 -6.05
CA ALA A 2 40.26 25.54 -6.23
C ALA A 2 39.15 24.62 -5.66
N SER A 3 38.05 25.16 -5.13
CA SER A 3 36.98 24.38 -4.47
C SER A 3 35.97 23.75 -5.44
N SER A 4 36.11 23.97 -6.75
CA SER A 4 35.10 23.61 -7.76
C SER A 4 35.15 22.15 -8.25
N SER A 5 36.20 21.39 -7.91
CA SER A 5 36.48 20.07 -8.53
C SER A 5 35.94 18.87 -7.74
N ALA A 6 35.87 18.94 -6.41
CA ALA A 6 35.74 17.74 -5.58
C ALA A 6 34.45 16.94 -5.81
N ASP A 7 33.31 17.60 -6.02
CA ASP A 7 32.02 16.93 -6.23
C ASP A 7 31.87 16.37 -7.65
N VAL A 8 32.47 17.03 -8.64
CA VAL A 8 32.60 16.49 -10.00
C VAL A 8 33.50 15.26 -10.00
N ASP A 9 34.63 15.32 -9.27
CA ASP A 9 35.55 14.21 -9.11
C ASP A 9 34.88 13.04 -8.38
N LEU A 10 34.17 13.28 -7.28
CA LEU A 10 33.40 12.25 -6.56
C LEU A 10 32.36 11.58 -7.45
N THR A 11 31.63 12.35 -8.26
CA THR A 11 30.65 11.79 -9.21
C THR A 11 31.36 10.91 -10.23
N ARG A 12 32.43 11.40 -10.86
CA ARG A 12 33.21 10.66 -11.85
C ARG A 12 33.80 9.37 -11.27
N LEU A 13 34.36 9.44 -10.07
CA LEU A 13 34.95 8.29 -9.37
C LEU A 13 33.89 7.26 -9.00
N ALA A 14 32.73 7.69 -8.52
CA ALA A 14 31.61 6.79 -8.23
C ALA A 14 31.12 6.06 -9.50
N GLU A 15 31.01 6.75 -10.63
CA GLU A 15 30.66 6.11 -11.91
C GLU A 15 31.73 5.13 -12.40
N ARG A 16 33.02 5.50 -12.28
CA ARG A 16 34.12 4.58 -12.59
C ARG A 16 34.09 3.33 -11.71
N LEU A 17 33.85 3.49 -10.40
CA LEU A 17 33.79 2.37 -9.46
C LEU A 17 32.67 1.38 -9.79
N ARG A 18 31.57 1.82 -10.43
CA ARG A 18 30.50 0.92 -10.90
C ARG A 18 30.95 0.00 -12.03
N GLN A 19 31.91 0.45 -12.83
CA GLN A 19 32.35 -0.23 -14.06
C GLN A 19 33.55 -1.15 -13.85
N VAL A 20 34.36 -0.89 -12.81
CA VAL A 20 35.59 -1.63 -12.53
C VAL A 20 35.31 -2.85 -11.66
N GLU A 21 35.94 -4.01 -11.89
CA GLU A 21 35.79 -5.22 -11.07
C GLU A 21 36.10 -4.97 -9.57
N PRO A 22 35.33 -5.52 -8.60
CA PRO A 22 35.54 -5.23 -7.17
C PRO A 22 36.91 -5.58 -6.61
N SER A 23 37.57 -6.58 -7.19
CA SER A 23 38.85 -7.15 -6.75
C SER A 23 40.07 -6.49 -7.39
N SER A 24 39.90 -5.55 -8.32
CA SER A 24 41.02 -4.98 -9.05
C SER A 24 41.77 -3.91 -8.26
N THR A 25 43.06 -3.74 -8.54
CA THR A 25 43.88 -2.64 -8.00
C THR A 25 43.29 -1.27 -8.33
N ASP A 26 42.67 -1.12 -9.51
CA ASP A 26 41.99 0.12 -9.90
C ASP A 26 40.81 0.44 -8.98
N ALA A 27 40.02 -0.55 -8.55
CA ALA A 27 38.92 -0.34 -7.62
C ALA A 27 39.42 0.15 -6.26
N GLU A 28 40.53 -0.43 -5.76
CA GLU A 28 41.17 0.00 -4.52
C GLU A 28 41.67 1.45 -4.61
N LEU A 29 42.34 1.82 -5.70
CA LEU A 29 42.80 3.19 -5.96
C LEU A 29 41.61 4.17 -5.98
N ILE A 30 40.54 3.85 -6.71
CA ILE A 30 39.34 4.68 -6.78
C ILE A 30 38.69 4.83 -5.39
N VAL A 31 38.60 3.75 -4.61
CA VAL A 31 38.05 3.78 -3.24
C VAL A 31 38.90 4.69 -2.34
N ASN A 32 40.23 4.59 -2.42
CA ASN A 32 41.14 5.43 -1.64
C ASN A 32 41.02 6.91 -2.02
N GLU A 33 40.85 7.23 -3.30
CA GLU A 33 40.57 8.61 -3.75
C GLU A 33 39.22 9.12 -3.23
N ILE A 34 38.16 8.32 -3.30
CA ILE A 34 36.84 8.68 -2.74
C ILE A 34 36.97 8.95 -1.24
N LYS A 35 37.64 8.06 -0.49
CA LYS A 35 37.92 8.26 0.94
C LYS A 35 38.67 9.56 1.18
N ALA A 36 39.73 9.85 0.43
CA ALA A 36 40.49 11.09 0.60
C ALA A 36 39.63 12.35 0.37
N LEU A 37 38.75 12.33 -0.64
CA LEU A 37 37.83 13.43 -0.92
C LEU A 37 36.76 13.60 0.18
N LEU A 38 36.22 12.49 0.71
CA LEU A 38 35.26 12.51 1.82
C LEU A 38 35.88 12.99 3.14
N HIS A 39 37.17 12.71 3.38
CA HIS A 39 37.92 13.19 4.55
C HIS A 39 38.54 14.58 4.37
N SER A 40 38.40 15.20 3.19
CA SER A 40 38.88 16.56 2.98
C SER A 40 38.26 17.53 4.00
N ARG A 41 38.88 18.69 4.23
CA ARG A 41 38.43 19.61 5.31
C ARG A 41 36.95 20.00 5.20
N HIS A 42 36.40 20.06 3.99
CA HIS A 42 35.02 20.49 3.74
C HIS A 42 34.40 19.76 2.53
N PRO A 43 34.12 18.44 2.59
CA PRO A 43 33.32 17.78 1.58
C PRO A 43 31.95 18.47 1.47
N PHE A 44 31.44 18.58 0.24
CA PHE A 44 30.13 19.16 -0.04
C PHE A 44 29.92 20.55 0.59
N ARG A 45 30.94 21.41 0.57
CA ARG A 45 30.94 22.74 1.22
C ARG A 45 29.66 23.54 0.97
N ASP A 46 29.10 23.51 -0.24
CA ASP A 46 27.91 24.30 -0.57
C ASP A 46 26.64 23.80 0.12
N LEU A 47 26.57 22.53 0.51
CA LEU A 47 25.48 22.01 1.36
C LEU A 47 25.55 22.56 2.79
N ARG A 48 26.69 23.10 3.23
CA ARG A 48 26.83 23.74 4.54
C ARG A 48 26.24 25.15 4.57
N THR A 49 25.91 25.72 3.40
CA THR A 49 25.23 27.02 3.32
C THR A 49 23.74 26.83 3.56
N SER A 50 23.09 27.75 4.27
CA SER A 50 21.63 27.66 4.47
C SER A 50 20.86 27.79 3.15
N PRO A 51 19.82 26.95 2.90
CA PRO A 51 18.90 27.14 1.78
C PRO A 51 18.02 28.40 1.93
N PHE A 52 18.03 29.02 3.12
CA PHE A 52 17.30 30.24 3.42
C PHE A 52 18.24 31.46 3.52
N LEU A 53 17.69 32.62 3.18
CA LEU A 53 18.30 33.92 3.37
C LEU A 53 18.23 34.33 4.86
N PRO A 54 19.01 35.34 5.31
CA PRO A 54 18.97 35.82 6.69
C PRO A 54 17.59 36.30 7.17
N ASN A 55 16.73 36.73 6.24
CA ASN A 55 15.34 37.11 6.53
C ASN A 55 14.37 35.92 6.61
N GLY A 56 14.86 34.68 6.56
CA GLY A 56 14.06 33.45 6.55
C GLY A 56 13.46 33.08 5.19
N GLY A 57 13.58 33.93 4.18
CA GLY A 57 13.06 33.66 2.84
C GLY A 57 13.82 32.54 2.12
N PRO A 58 13.16 31.69 1.33
CA PRO A 58 13.85 30.68 0.52
C PRO A 58 14.72 31.34 -0.55
N ARG A 59 15.90 30.79 -0.81
CA ARG A 59 16.74 31.23 -1.94
C ARG A 59 16.06 30.95 -3.28
N PHE A 60 16.48 31.65 -4.32
CA PHE A 60 16.05 31.37 -5.68
C PHE A 60 16.79 30.15 -6.25
N PHE A 61 16.09 29.32 -7.02
CA PHE A 61 16.68 28.13 -7.65
C PHE A 61 17.84 28.46 -8.61
N ASP A 62 17.81 29.64 -9.23
CA ASP A 62 18.86 30.09 -10.15
C ASP A 62 20.06 30.74 -9.43
N SER A 63 19.99 30.88 -8.11
CA SER A 63 21.12 31.41 -7.36
C SER A 63 22.29 30.43 -7.39
N GLN A 64 23.50 30.97 -7.52
CA GLN A 64 24.73 30.16 -7.57
C GLN A 64 24.83 29.17 -6.40
N VAL A 65 24.39 29.58 -5.19
CA VAL A 65 24.36 28.73 -4.00
C VAL A 65 23.49 27.48 -4.20
N VAL A 66 22.29 27.64 -4.75
CA VAL A 66 21.36 26.52 -4.96
C VAL A 66 21.86 25.60 -6.09
N ILE A 67 22.47 26.17 -7.14
CA ILE A 67 23.08 25.40 -8.23
C ILE A 67 24.22 24.52 -7.70
N LEU A 68 25.13 25.10 -6.90
CA LEU A 68 26.26 24.36 -6.31
C LEU A 68 25.80 23.35 -5.26
N ALA A 69 24.82 23.70 -4.41
CA ALA A 69 24.21 22.76 -3.47
C ALA A 69 23.55 21.58 -4.20
N THR A 70 22.86 21.83 -5.31
CA THR A 70 22.27 20.77 -6.15
C THR A 70 23.34 19.85 -6.72
N ARG A 71 24.48 20.40 -7.16
CA ARG A 71 25.61 19.63 -7.70
C ARG A 71 26.22 18.72 -6.62
N ASN A 72 26.47 19.27 -5.43
CA ASN A 72 26.94 18.51 -4.26
C ASN A 72 25.94 17.45 -3.82
N LEU A 73 24.64 17.76 -3.83
CA LEU A 73 23.57 16.82 -3.51
C LEU A 73 23.57 15.65 -4.49
N ARG A 74 23.70 15.92 -5.80
CA ARG A 74 23.82 14.88 -6.82
C ARG A 74 25.05 14.00 -6.60
N ALA A 75 26.21 14.59 -6.34
CA ALA A 75 27.44 13.84 -6.07
C ALA A 75 27.30 12.92 -4.86
N LEU A 76 26.72 13.43 -3.76
CA LEU A 76 26.39 12.63 -2.58
C LEU A 76 25.42 11.50 -2.92
N GLY A 77 24.34 11.79 -3.64
CA GLY A 77 23.36 10.80 -4.09
C GLY A 77 24.03 9.68 -4.91
N THR A 78 24.89 10.02 -5.87
CA THR A 78 25.62 9.06 -6.71
C THR A 78 26.46 8.08 -5.88
N LEU A 79 27.12 8.56 -4.81
CA LEU A 79 27.88 7.72 -3.89
C LEU A 79 26.96 6.81 -3.05
N LEU A 80 25.89 7.38 -2.49
CA LEU A 80 25.00 6.66 -1.57
C LEU A 80 24.21 5.54 -2.25
N VAL A 81 23.93 5.65 -3.55
CA VAL A 81 23.22 4.64 -4.36
C VAL A 81 24.14 3.57 -4.96
N LEU A 82 25.43 3.58 -4.66
CA LEU A 82 26.33 2.50 -5.10
C LEU A 82 25.86 1.14 -4.58
N PRO A 83 26.15 0.04 -5.33
CA PRO A 83 25.89 -1.32 -4.85
C PRO A 83 26.49 -1.54 -3.46
N GLU A 84 25.81 -2.33 -2.63
CA GLU A 84 26.13 -2.46 -1.21
C GLU A 84 27.56 -2.97 -0.96
N ASN A 85 27.99 -3.96 -1.73
CA ASN A 85 29.36 -4.48 -1.71
C ASN A 85 30.42 -3.42 -2.04
N ARG A 86 30.09 -2.41 -2.85
CA ARG A 86 30.99 -1.29 -3.16
C ARG A 86 30.96 -0.25 -2.06
N ARG A 87 29.76 0.13 -1.64
CA ARG A 87 29.54 1.14 -0.61
C ARG A 87 30.18 0.73 0.73
N ALA A 88 30.15 -0.57 1.06
CA ALA A 88 30.79 -1.12 2.25
C ALA A 88 32.29 -0.79 2.35
N LEU A 89 32.99 -0.63 1.21
CA LEU A 89 34.44 -0.36 1.18
C LEU A 89 34.84 1.00 1.77
N PHE A 90 33.90 1.94 1.88
CA PHE A 90 34.10 3.29 2.41
C PHE A 90 32.90 3.78 3.23
N LEU A 91 32.18 2.84 3.87
CA LEU A 91 31.01 3.12 4.68
C LEU A 91 31.32 4.07 5.83
N ASP A 92 32.41 3.83 6.57
CA ASP A 92 32.85 4.68 7.69
C ASP A 92 33.12 6.13 7.24
N SER A 93 33.67 6.29 6.03
CA SER A 93 33.94 7.61 5.45
C SER A 93 32.66 8.33 5.05
N ILE A 94 31.67 7.59 4.50
CA ILE A 94 30.33 8.14 4.25
C ILE A 94 29.67 8.54 5.56
N GLU A 95 29.67 7.67 6.56
CA GLU A 95 29.07 7.92 7.86
C GLU A 95 29.67 9.19 8.51
N THR A 96 30.99 9.25 8.60
CA THR A 96 31.72 10.41 9.14
C THR A 96 31.35 11.68 8.38
N CYS A 97 31.30 11.63 7.05
CA CYS A 97 30.90 12.76 6.23
C CYS A 97 29.45 13.17 6.49
N LEU A 98 28.50 12.22 6.51
CA LEU A 98 27.08 12.47 6.76
C LEU A 98 26.87 13.11 8.13
N ARG A 99 27.48 12.57 9.18
CA ARG A 99 27.46 13.15 10.54
C ARG A 99 27.97 14.60 10.52
N GLY A 100 29.05 14.86 9.80
CA GLY A 100 29.66 16.19 9.68
C GLY A 100 28.83 17.23 8.91
N ILE A 101 27.87 16.80 8.08
CA ILE A 101 27.00 17.71 7.29
C ILE A 101 25.52 17.61 7.65
N TRP A 102 25.11 16.71 8.55
CA TRP A 102 23.72 16.32 8.77
C TRP A 102 22.81 17.52 9.03
N SER A 103 23.19 18.38 9.98
CA SER A 103 22.41 19.56 10.38
C SER A 103 22.16 20.54 9.22
N ALA A 104 23.05 20.58 8.23
CA ALA A 104 22.91 21.41 7.03
C ALA A 104 22.22 20.66 5.87
N LEU A 105 22.44 19.35 5.75
CA LEU A 105 21.82 18.50 4.73
C LEU A 105 20.29 18.45 4.89
N VAL A 106 19.78 18.27 6.11
CA VAL A 106 18.34 18.10 6.33
C VAL A 106 17.51 19.32 5.85
N PRO A 107 17.88 20.58 6.16
CA PRO A 107 17.23 21.75 5.56
C PRO A 107 17.25 21.77 4.03
N TRP A 108 18.34 21.31 3.40
CA TRP A 108 18.40 21.22 1.93
C TRP A 108 17.46 20.15 1.37
N LEU A 109 17.38 18.99 2.02
CA LEU A 109 16.44 17.93 1.62
C LEU A 109 14.99 18.41 1.73
N ASP A 110 14.66 19.11 2.81
CA ASP A 110 13.36 19.75 3.00
C ASP A 110 13.13 20.81 1.92
N TYR A 111 14.08 21.74 1.71
CA TYR A 111 13.99 22.78 0.67
C TYR A 111 13.78 22.23 -0.74
N PHE A 112 14.50 21.17 -1.13
CA PHE A 112 14.37 20.54 -2.44
C PHE A 112 13.18 19.58 -2.54
N HIS A 113 12.51 19.27 -1.42
CA HIS A 113 11.41 18.33 -1.42
C HIS A 113 10.27 18.82 -2.32
N PRO A 114 9.75 17.97 -3.23
CA PRO A 114 8.77 18.41 -4.24
C PRO A 114 7.46 18.95 -3.65
N MET A 115 7.10 18.55 -2.43
CA MET A 115 5.86 18.99 -1.80
C MET A 115 5.74 20.52 -1.68
N HIS A 116 6.87 21.24 -1.59
CA HIS A 116 6.89 22.70 -1.45
C HIS A 116 6.78 23.44 -2.77
N HIS A 117 6.90 22.72 -3.88
CA HIS A 117 7.00 23.31 -5.22
C HIS A 117 5.81 22.95 -6.12
N VAL A 118 4.89 22.11 -5.65
CA VAL A 118 3.68 21.70 -6.41
C VAL A 118 2.91 22.93 -6.89
N GLY A 119 2.61 22.96 -8.18
CA GLY A 119 1.87 24.07 -8.81
C GLY A 119 2.72 25.32 -9.09
N THR A 120 4.04 25.25 -8.89
CA THR A 120 4.97 26.34 -9.20
C THR A 120 5.98 25.94 -10.27
N GLU A 121 6.58 26.92 -10.95
CA GLU A 121 7.67 26.66 -11.91
C GLU A 121 8.91 26.01 -11.26
N ARG A 122 9.07 26.18 -9.94
CA ARG A 122 10.21 25.63 -9.19
C ARG A 122 10.23 24.10 -9.22
N LEU A 123 9.08 23.45 -9.35
CA LEU A 123 9.01 21.98 -9.42
C LEU A 123 9.82 21.42 -10.59
N GLN A 124 9.82 22.13 -11.73
CA GLN A 124 10.57 21.71 -12.92
C GLN A 124 12.09 21.82 -12.74
N ARG A 125 12.54 22.64 -11.78
CA ARG A 125 13.96 22.85 -11.45
C ARG A 125 14.40 22.05 -10.22
N ALA A 126 13.46 21.46 -9.49
CA ALA A 126 13.78 20.62 -8.34
C ALA A 126 14.55 19.37 -8.78
N PRO A 127 15.65 18.99 -8.10
CA PRO A 127 16.44 17.82 -8.45
C PRO A 127 15.77 16.53 -7.97
N LEU A 128 14.54 16.25 -8.43
CA LEU A 128 13.65 15.18 -7.94
C LEU A 128 14.34 13.82 -7.85
N VAL A 129 15.11 13.49 -8.88
CA VAL A 129 15.87 12.24 -8.99
C VAL A 129 16.86 12.11 -7.84
N SER A 130 17.68 13.14 -7.62
CA SER A 130 18.69 13.17 -6.56
C SER A 130 18.07 13.16 -5.17
N VAL A 131 16.96 13.88 -4.98
CA VAL A 131 16.22 13.87 -3.70
C VAL A 131 15.68 12.47 -3.40
N ALA A 132 15.04 11.81 -4.37
CA ALA A 132 14.51 10.46 -4.20
C ALA A 132 15.62 9.44 -3.91
N ASP A 133 16.73 9.53 -4.64
CA ASP A 133 17.90 8.67 -4.46
C ASP A 133 18.53 8.84 -3.07
N ILE A 134 18.61 10.07 -2.56
CA ILE A 134 19.14 10.32 -1.22
C ILE A 134 18.18 9.84 -0.14
N PHE A 135 16.87 10.11 -0.26
CA PHE A 135 15.91 9.56 0.70
C PHE A 135 16.01 8.04 0.75
N ALA A 136 15.96 7.36 -0.40
CA ALA A 136 16.08 5.91 -0.44
C ALA A 136 17.40 5.43 0.19
N ALA A 137 18.52 6.08 -0.13
CA ALA A 137 19.82 5.64 0.37
C ALA A 137 20.06 5.93 1.86
N LEU A 138 19.58 7.06 2.38
CA LEU A 138 19.65 7.38 3.82
C LEU A 138 18.89 6.33 4.64
N PHE A 139 17.69 5.94 4.22
CA PHE A 139 16.93 4.91 4.91
C PHE A 139 17.53 3.51 4.73
N ARG A 140 18.14 3.18 3.58
CA ARG A 140 18.95 1.96 3.43
C ARG A 140 20.17 1.92 4.36
N MET A 141 20.64 3.07 4.84
CA MET A 141 21.75 3.18 5.78
C MET A 141 21.26 3.33 7.23
N LYS A 142 19.97 3.11 7.50
CA LYS A 142 19.37 3.37 8.81
C LYS A 142 20.10 2.69 9.96
N GLU A 143 20.61 1.47 9.78
CA GLU A 143 21.43 0.77 10.81
C GLU A 143 22.65 1.57 11.27
N VAL A 144 23.26 2.33 10.36
CA VAL A 144 24.48 3.11 10.59
C VAL A 144 24.18 4.52 11.12
N ILE A 145 23.10 5.13 10.63
CA ILE A 145 22.73 6.53 10.94
C ILE A 145 21.41 6.66 11.71
N HIS A 146 21.03 5.62 12.45
CA HIS A 146 19.77 5.56 13.20
C HIS A 146 19.60 6.76 14.13
N ASP A 147 20.68 7.13 14.84
CA ASP A 147 20.68 8.25 15.78
C ASP A 147 20.43 9.59 15.08
N LEU A 148 20.94 9.78 13.86
CA LEU A 148 20.71 10.97 13.05
C LEU A 148 19.26 11.06 12.56
N LEU A 149 18.68 9.93 12.16
CA LEU A 149 17.27 9.84 11.75
C LEU A 149 16.33 10.06 12.93
N ALA A 150 16.65 9.54 14.11
CA ALA A 150 15.91 9.76 15.35
C ALA A 150 15.91 11.25 15.76
N GLN A 151 17.01 11.97 15.53
CA GLN A 151 17.08 13.42 15.75
C GLN A 151 16.27 14.24 14.74
N THR A 152 15.89 13.65 13.60
CA THR A 152 15.23 14.37 12.50
C THR A 152 14.00 13.62 11.97
N PRO A 153 13.00 13.35 12.84
CA PRO A 153 11.85 12.51 12.52
C PRO A 153 11.05 13.01 11.31
N ARG A 154 11.10 14.31 11.01
CA ARG A 154 10.48 14.90 9.81
C ARG A 154 10.90 14.22 8.50
N LEU A 155 12.11 13.64 8.42
CA LEU A 155 12.57 12.95 7.21
C LEU A 155 11.70 11.72 6.88
N TYR A 156 11.16 11.03 7.89
CA TYR A 156 10.19 9.95 7.64
C TYR A 156 8.93 10.49 6.99
N GLY A 157 8.39 11.59 7.53
CA GLY A 157 7.23 12.26 6.94
C GLY A 157 7.45 12.67 5.49
N LEU A 158 8.59 13.30 5.19
CA LEU A 158 8.97 13.70 3.83
C LEU A 158 9.10 12.48 2.91
N LEU A 159 9.76 11.40 3.35
CA LEU A 159 9.85 10.13 2.59
C LEU A 159 8.47 9.63 2.15
N PHE A 160 7.51 9.55 3.08
CA PHE A 160 6.17 9.08 2.79
C PHE A 160 5.39 10.05 1.90
N VAL A 161 5.52 11.37 2.10
CA VAL A 161 4.91 12.36 1.20
C VAL A 161 5.46 12.19 -0.21
N PHE A 162 6.78 11.98 -0.36
CA PHE A 162 7.40 11.78 -1.67
C PHE A 162 6.82 10.54 -2.35
N TRP A 163 6.89 9.38 -1.68
CA TRP A 163 6.44 8.11 -2.24
C TRP A 163 4.94 8.10 -2.60
N LEU A 164 4.08 8.69 -1.78
CA LEU A 164 2.62 8.69 -1.97
C LEU A 164 2.11 9.71 -3.00
N ASN A 165 2.96 10.63 -3.46
CA ASN A 165 2.57 11.71 -4.39
C ASN A 165 3.53 11.81 -5.60
N ILE A 166 4.29 10.76 -5.89
CA ILE A 166 5.28 10.80 -6.95
C ILE A 166 4.65 11.10 -8.33
N ASP A 167 3.43 10.60 -8.55
CA ASP A 167 2.60 10.88 -9.72
C ASP A 167 2.37 12.38 -9.96
N ARG A 168 2.36 13.17 -8.89
CA ARG A 168 2.14 14.61 -8.94
C ARG A 168 3.42 15.40 -9.24
N TYR A 169 4.57 14.77 -9.05
CA TYR A 169 5.86 15.41 -9.20
C TYR A 169 6.47 15.14 -10.58
N PHE A 170 6.15 13.98 -11.16
CA PHE A 170 6.61 13.55 -12.48
C PHE A 170 5.46 13.64 -13.49
N THR A 171 5.10 14.87 -13.88
CA THR A 171 3.90 15.13 -14.72
C THR A 171 4.16 15.07 -16.23
N LYS A 172 5.43 15.03 -16.68
CA LYS A 172 5.76 14.96 -18.10
C LYS A 172 5.63 13.52 -18.58
N GLN A 173 4.94 13.33 -19.70
CA GLN A 173 4.66 12.03 -20.31
C GLN A 173 5.96 11.21 -20.55
N ASN A 174 7.08 11.87 -20.83
CA ASN A 174 8.38 11.24 -21.06
C ASN A 174 9.18 10.93 -19.78
N MET A 175 8.64 11.20 -18.59
CA MET A 175 9.32 10.96 -17.30
C MET A 175 8.76 9.74 -16.56
N PHE A 176 7.95 8.95 -17.24
CA PHE A 176 7.19 7.89 -16.61
C PHE A 176 8.09 6.73 -16.13
N ASP A 177 9.03 6.24 -16.94
CA ASP A 177 9.99 5.21 -16.52
C ASP A 177 10.83 5.68 -15.33
N LEU A 178 11.25 6.95 -15.37
CA LEU A 178 12.01 7.57 -14.30
C LEU A 178 11.18 7.66 -13.00
N MET A 179 9.89 8.03 -13.12
CA MET A 179 8.96 8.02 -12.00
C MET A 179 8.81 6.61 -11.43
N ALA A 180 8.59 5.60 -12.28
CA ALA A 180 8.41 4.21 -11.84
C ALA A 180 9.66 3.69 -11.11
N GLN A 181 10.86 3.92 -11.66
CA GLN A 181 12.12 3.55 -11.01
C GLN A 181 12.31 4.25 -9.66
N ARG A 182 11.92 5.52 -9.53
CA ARG A 182 12.04 6.25 -8.27
C ARG A 182 10.96 5.88 -7.26
N ALA A 183 9.75 5.58 -7.72
CA ALA A 183 8.68 5.00 -6.91
C ALA A 183 9.13 3.70 -6.26
N ASP A 184 9.73 2.81 -7.06
CA ASP A 184 10.26 1.54 -6.58
C ASP A 184 11.38 1.72 -5.56
N ARG A 185 12.39 2.54 -5.84
CA ARG A 185 13.49 2.80 -4.89
C ARG A 185 12.98 3.33 -3.55
N LEU A 186 12.04 4.27 -3.57
CA LEU A 186 11.42 4.79 -2.35
C LEU A 186 10.58 3.73 -1.65
N GLY A 187 9.76 2.97 -2.40
CA GLY A 187 8.95 1.88 -1.87
C GLY A 187 9.79 0.77 -1.23
N HIS A 188 10.91 0.41 -1.85
CA HIS A 188 11.88 -0.55 -1.32
C HIS A 188 12.56 -0.03 -0.05
N ALA A 189 12.97 1.24 -0.03
CA ALA A 189 13.52 1.88 1.17
C ALA A 189 12.50 1.89 2.32
N ILE A 190 11.23 2.14 2.03
CA ILE A 190 10.14 2.07 3.02
C ILE A 190 9.96 0.64 3.52
N LEU A 191 9.73 -0.30 2.60
CA LEU A 191 9.38 -1.69 2.88
C LEU A 191 10.49 -2.41 3.65
N ASN A 192 11.74 -2.21 3.24
CA ASN A 192 12.86 -2.99 3.74
C ASN A 192 13.66 -2.30 4.82
N HIS A 193 13.48 -1.00 5.06
CA HIS A 193 14.34 -0.29 6.01
C HIS A 193 13.58 0.68 6.91
N ALA A 194 12.88 1.66 6.34
CA ALA A 194 12.36 2.78 7.10
C ALA A 194 11.37 2.33 8.19
N VAL A 195 10.46 1.40 7.87
CA VAL A 195 9.40 0.97 8.79
C VAL A 195 9.84 0.02 9.89
N TRP A 196 11.11 -0.42 9.91
CA TRP A 196 11.61 -1.41 10.86
C TRP A 196 12.61 -0.78 11.82
N THR A 197 12.46 -0.99 13.12
CA THR A 197 13.36 -0.40 14.13
C THR A 197 14.81 -0.84 13.90
N ALA A 198 15.01 -2.11 13.56
CA ALA A 198 16.33 -2.66 13.23
C ALA A 198 16.96 -2.04 11.97
N GLY A 199 16.21 -1.32 11.14
CA GLY A 199 16.73 -0.72 9.90
C GLY A 199 16.82 -1.67 8.71
N VAL A 200 16.49 -2.96 8.89
CA VAL A 200 16.39 -3.95 7.82
C VAL A 200 15.20 -4.88 8.05
N HIS A 201 14.49 -5.25 6.98
CA HIS A 201 13.42 -6.24 7.04
C HIS A 201 14.00 -7.65 7.21
N GLN A 202 13.46 -8.39 8.17
CA GLN A 202 13.72 -9.81 8.33
C GLN A 202 12.37 -10.56 8.26
N PRO A 203 12.33 -11.79 7.71
CA PRO A 203 11.09 -12.56 7.60
C PRO A 203 10.40 -12.85 8.94
N SER A 204 11.14 -12.79 10.05
CA SER A 204 10.63 -13.00 11.42
C SER A 204 10.03 -11.75 12.06
N LEU A 205 10.15 -10.57 11.44
CA LEU A 205 9.65 -9.33 12.02
C LEU A 205 8.13 -9.30 12.08
N SER A 206 7.64 -8.65 13.13
CA SER A 206 6.24 -8.49 13.46
C SER A 206 5.87 -7.01 13.62
N ALA A 207 4.60 -6.72 13.86
CA ALA A 207 4.13 -5.37 14.18
C ALA A 207 4.84 -4.74 15.39
N ALA A 208 5.36 -5.55 16.33
CA ALA A 208 6.10 -5.04 17.49
C ALA A 208 7.49 -4.48 17.12
N ASP A 209 8.04 -4.90 15.98
CA ASP A 209 9.35 -4.47 15.49
C ASP A 209 9.27 -3.22 14.60
N ALA A 210 8.05 -2.73 14.35
CA ALA A 210 7.81 -1.54 13.56
C ALA A 210 8.42 -0.30 14.23
N ASP A 211 9.05 0.56 13.43
CA ASP A 211 9.58 1.84 13.91
C ASP A 211 8.42 2.84 14.13
N PRO A 212 8.14 3.26 15.38
CA PRO A 212 7.04 4.18 15.65
C PRO A 212 7.21 5.54 14.97
N ILE A 213 8.44 6.03 14.80
CA ILE A 213 8.72 7.30 14.12
C ILE A 213 8.36 7.20 12.64
N ALA A 214 8.59 6.05 12.02
CA ALA A 214 8.19 5.80 10.64
C ALA A 214 6.67 5.76 10.48
N ILE A 215 5.96 5.12 11.41
CA ILE A 215 4.49 5.08 11.42
C ILE A 215 3.90 6.48 11.60
N ASP A 216 4.46 7.28 12.51
CA ASP A 216 4.05 8.67 12.69
C ASP A 216 4.38 9.54 11.48
N GLY A 217 5.51 9.27 10.79
CA GLY A 217 5.83 9.88 9.50
C GLY A 217 4.79 9.56 8.42
N ALA A 218 4.37 8.29 8.32
CA ALA A 218 3.32 7.87 7.39
C ALA A 218 1.98 8.55 7.72
N ARG A 219 1.64 8.67 9.01
CA ARG A 219 0.46 9.39 9.51
C ARG A 219 0.48 10.86 9.15
N TRP A 220 1.60 11.53 9.42
CA TRP A 220 1.81 12.93 9.09
C TRP A 220 1.62 13.17 7.59
N ALA A 221 2.19 12.32 6.74
CA ALA A 221 2.11 12.44 5.28
C ALA A 221 0.67 12.45 4.74
N VAL A 222 -0.28 11.84 5.47
CA VAL A 222 -1.69 11.75 5.07
C VAL A 222 -2.63 12.53 5.99
N LYS A 223 -2.09 13.30 6.94
CA LYS A 223 -2.85 14.02 7.98
C LYS A 223 -3.75 13.07 8.79
N ASP A 224 -3.16 12.00 9.33
CA ASP A 224 -3.79 10.95 10.15
C ASP A 224 -4.93 10.16 9.48
N SER A 225 -5.20 10.42 8.20
CA SER A 225 -6.23 9.74 7.46
C SER A 225 -5.68 8.45 6.83
N SER A 226 -5.71 7.35 7.56
CA SER A 226 -5.33 6.01 7.07
C SER A 226 -6.06 5.63 5.77
N ARG A 227 -7.34 5.97 5.63
CA ARG A 227 -8.10 5.78 4.37
C ARG A 227 -7.51 6.52 3.17
N ARG A 228 -6.89 7.68 3.41
CA ARG A 228 -6.22 8.48 2.38
C ARG A 228 -4.89 7.84 2.00
N PHE A 229 -4.16 7.29 2.97
CA PHE A 229 -2.95 6.49 2.72
C PHE A 229 -3.22 5.37 1.72
N TYR A 230 -4.17 4.48 2.02
CA TYR A 230 -4.46 3.35 1.13
C TYR A 230 -4.97 3.76 -0.24
N ARG A 231 -5.79 4.82 -0.33
CA ARG A 231 -6.21 5.37 -1.64
C ARG A 231 -5.00 5.80 -2.45
N ARG A 232 -4.13 6.63 -1.88
CA ARG A 232 -2.92 7.13 -2.57
C ARG A 232 -1.99 6.01 -3.00
N ALA A 233 -1.69 5.09 -2.10
CA ALA A 233 -0.84 3.94 -2.42
C ALA A 233 -1.46 3.10 -3.55
N THR A 234 -2.77 2.84 -3.50
CA THR A 234 -3.43 2.03 -4.53
C THR A 234 -3.59 2.76 -5.86
N ASP A 235 -3.87 4.06 -5.84
CA ASP A 235 -3.94 4.89 -7.05
C ASP A 235 -2.57 4.92 -7.76
N HIS A 236 -1.49 5.04 -6.98
CA HIS A 236 -0.14 4.97 -7.51
C HIS A 236 0.20 3.58 -8.07
N ALA A 237 -0.20 2.50 -7.40
CA ALA A 237 -0.08 1.15 -7.95
C ALA A 237 -0.82 1.01 -9.30
N ALA A 238 -1.95 1.70 -9.47
CA ALA A 238 -2.71 1.66 -10.71
C ALA A 238 -1.99 2.37 -11.86
N ILE A 239 -1.28 3.46 -11.55
CA ILE A 239 -0.41 4.17 -12.48
C ILE A 239 0.77 3.27 -12.88
N LEU A 240 1.43 2.61 -11.92
CA LEU A 240 2.49 1.65 -12.20
C LEU A 240 1.98 0.46 -13.04
N LEU A 241 0.74 0.02 -12.85
CA LEU A 241 0.17 -1.02 -13.70
C LEU A 241 -0.01 -0.55 -15.16
N GLN A 242 -0.40 0.71 -15.38
CA GLN A 242 -0.52 1.25 -16.73
C GLN A 242 0.84 1.22 -17.47
N ALA A 243 1.96 1.38 -16.74
CA ALA A 243 3.32 1.18 -17.25
C ALA A 243 3.52 -0.18 -17.92
N THR A 244 3.07 -1.22 -17.22
CA THR A 244 3.41 -2.61 -17.54
C THR A 244 2.69 -3.07 -18.80
N ALA A 245 1.59 -2.42 -19.17
CA ALA A 245 0.83 -2.73 -20.37
C ALA A 245 1.62 -2.48 -21.66
N GLU A 246 2.70 -1.69 -21.60
CA GLU A 246 3.59 -1.41 -22.74
C GLU A 246 4.63 -2.53 -22.98
N GLY A 247 4.58 -3.64 -22.22
CA GLY A 247 5.34 -4.86 -22.47
C GLY A 247 6.68 -4.98 -21.72
N ASP A 248 7.01 -4.01 -20.88
CA ASP A 248 8.23 -4.04 -20.06
C ASP A 248 8.05 -4.85 -18.77
N HIS A 249 8.84 -5.92 -18.65
CA HIS A 249 8.81 -6.83 -17.51
C HIS A 249 9.38 -6.18 -16.24
N ASP A 250 10.28 -5.21 -16.35
CA ASP A 250 10.89 -4.56 -15.19
C ASP A 250 9.81 -3.81 -14.39
N HIS A 251 8.84 -3.20 -15.08
CA HIS A 251 7.71 -2.53 -14.44
C HIS A 251 6.85 -3.47 -13.58
N LEU A 252 6.78 -4.78 -13.89
CA LEU A 252 6.04 -5.74 -13.06
C LEU A 252 6.69 -5.92 -11.70
N VAL A 253 8.02 -5.91 -11.64
CA VAL A 253 8.78 -5.99 -10.38
C VAL A 253 8.52 -4.76 -9.52
N LEU A 254 8.49 -3.56 -10.13
CA LEU A 254 8.20 -2.32 -9.42
C LEU A 254 6.79 -2.32 -8.83
N LEU A 255 5.80 -2.75 -9.62
CA LEU A 255 4.43 -2.92 -9.17
C LEU A 255 4.33 -3.94 -8.02
N GLN A 256 5.05 -5.05 -8.12
CA GLN A 256 5.09 -6.08 -7.08
C GLN A 256 5.60 -5.50 -5.75
N ASN A 257 6.72 -4.77 -5.76
CA ASN A 257 7.29 -4.16 -4.56
C ASN A 257 6.31 -3.17 -3.92
N HIS A 258 5.63 -2.37 -4.74
CA HIS A 258 4.64 -1.42 -4.26
C HIS A 258 3.40 -2.11 -3.66
N LEU A 259 2.94 -3.22 -4.25
CA LEU A 259 1.86 -4.04 -3.69
C LEU A 259 2.27 -4.72 -2.37
N ASN A 260 3.52 -5.17 -2.25
CA ASN A 260 4.05 -5.70 -1.00
C ASN A 260 4.06 -4.65 0.11
N ALA A 261 4.36 -3.38 -0.20
CA ALA A 261 4.22 -2.29 0.76
C ALA A 261 2.76 -2.10 1.20
N ILE A 262 1.80 -2.09 0.27
CA ILE A 262 0.36 -2.01 0.61
C ILE A 262 -0.05 -3.18 1.52
N GLN A 263 0.37 -4.40 1.17
CA GLN A 263 0.11 -5.59 1.98
C GLN A 263 0.67 -5.40 3.39
N LEU A 264 1.95 -5.05 3.54
CA LEU A 264 2.61 -4.90 4.83
C LEU A 264 1.87 -3.92 5.74
N PHE A 265 1.47 -2.77 5.19
CA PHE A 265 0.68 -1.80 5.94
C PHE A 265 -0.71 -2.31 6.32
N ALA A 266 -1.42 -2.97 5.40
CA ALA A 266 -2.75 -3.52 5.67
C ALA A 266 -2.74 -4.68 6.69
N ASP A 267 -1.61 -5.39 6.74
CA ASP A 267 -1.40 -6.56 7.57
C ASP A 267 -0.95 -6.18 8.99
N GLN A 268 0.21 -5.53 9.09
CA GLN A 268 0.96 -5.44 10.34
C GLN A 268 1.03 -4.01 10.87
N LEU A 269 1.33 -3.05 10.00
CA LEU A 269 1.75 -1.73 10.46
C LEU A 269 0.59 -0.78 10.76
N TRP A 270 -0.46 -0.82 9.94
CA TRP A 270 -1.56 0.13 10.07
C TRP A 270 -2.92 -0.42 9.61
N PRO A 271 -3.37 -1.58 10.12
CA PRO A 271 -4.67 -2.13 9.77
C PRO A 271 -5.80 -1.13 10.04
N ILE A 272 -6.84 -1.15 9.21
CA ILE A 272 -7.99 -0.26 9.37
C ILE A 272 -9.30 -1.05 9.45
N PRO A 273 -10.24 -0.64 10.34
CA PRO A 273 -11.49 -1.37 10.54
C PRO A 273 -12.29 -1.63 9.27
N CYS A 274 -12.31 -0.63 8.38
CA CYS A 274 -13.05 -0.68 7.14
C CYS A 274 -12.31 0.03 6.00
N MET A 275 -11.70 -0.77 5.13
CA MET A 275 -11.00 -0.33 3.92
C MET A 275 -11.93 0.45 2.98
N PRO A 276 -11.47 1.49 2.26
CA PRO A 276 -12.30 2.14 1.26
C PRO A 276 -12.69 1.20 0.12
N ARG A 277 -13.97 1.23 -0.28
CA ARG A 277 -14.48 0.44 -1.43
C ARG A 277 -13.68 0.65 -2.71
N ALA A 278 -13.24 1.89 -2.97
CA ALA A 278 -12.43 2.23 -4.13
C ALA A 278 -11.12 1.42 -4.16
N VAL A 279 -10.40 1.35 -3.04
CA VAL A 279 -9.14 0.59 -2.90
C VAL A 279 -9.35 -0.88 -3.28
N VAL A 280 -10.35 -1.52 -2.67
CA VAL A 280 -10.66 -2.93 -2.93
C VAL A 280 -10.99 -3.16 -4.41
N ARG A 281 -11.85 -2.31 -5.00
CA ARG A 281 -12.23 -2.45 -6.42
C ARG A 281 -11.05 -2.21 -7.36
N THR A 282 -10.16 -1.27 -7.03
CA THR A 282 -8.96 -1.02 -7.81
C THR A 282 -8.03 -2.23 -7.78
N LEU A 283 -7.79 -2.85 -6.62
CA LEU A 283 -6.99 -4.09 -6.53
C LEU A 283 -7.60 -5.24 -7.34
N VAL A 284 -8.92 -5.44 -7.28
CA VAL A 284 -9.59 -6.48 -8.10
C VAL A 284 -9.51 -6.15 -9.59
N ARG A 285 -9.64 -4.87 -9.97
CA ARG A 285 -9.43 -4.45 -11.37
C ARG A 285 -7.99 -4.71 -11.82
N MET A 286 -6.99 -4.43 -10.99
CA MET A 286 -5.60 -4.75 -11.31
C MET A 286 -5.43 -6.24 -11.57
N LEU A 287 -6.01 -7.10 -10.73
CA LEU A 287 -5.98 -8.54 -10.95
C LEU A 287 -6.54 -8.93 -12.32
N SER A 288 -7.66 -8.32 -12.74
CA SER A 288 -8.24 -8.58 -14.07
C SER A 288 -7.37 -8.13 -15.24
N VAL A 289 -6.57 -7.06 -15.05
CA VAL A 289 -5.67 -6.51 -16.08
C VAL A 289 -4.36 -7.31 -16.14
N VAL A 290 -3.86 -7.77 -15.00
CA VAL A 290 -2.59 -8.49 -14.90
C VAL A 290 -2.73 -9.97 -15.27
N ARG A 291 -3.88 -10.60 -15.00
CA ARG A 291 -4.10 -12.04 -15.28
C ARG A 291 -3.79 -12.45 -16.74
N PRO A 292 -4.21 -11.71 -17.78
CA PRO A 292 -3.86 -12.06 -19.16
C PRO A 292 -2.36 -12.04 -19.47
N LEU A 293 -1.53 -11.44 -18.60
CA LEU A 293 -0.08 -11.34 -18.73
C LEU A 293 0.65 -12.50 -18.03
N LEU A 294 -0.03 -13.59 -17.70
CA LEU A 294 0.61 -14.81 -17.19
C LEU A 294 1.33 -15.55 -18.34
N PRO A 295 2.50 -16.18 -18.09
CA PRO A 295 3.18 -16.35 -16.79
C PRO A 295 3.98 -15.17 -16.19
N PRO A 296 4.53 -14.18 -16.92
CA PRO A 296 5.49 -13.23 -16.35
C PRO A 296 4.94 -12.43 -15.17
N ALA A 297 3.62 -12.23 -15.11
CA ALA A 297 3.00 -11.50 -14.02
C ALA A 297 2.58 -12.35 -12.80
N HIS A 298 3.03 -13.60 -12.67
CA HIS A 298 2.69 -14.50 -11.56
C HIS A 298 2.92 -13.83 -10.19
N ALA A 299 4.09 -13.25 -9.97
CA ALA A 299 4.46 -12.66 -8.68
C ALA A 299 3.60 -11.44 -8.32
N VAL A 300 3.18 -10.66 -9.33
CA VAL A 300 2.26 -9.52 -9.18
C VAL A 300 0.87 -10.03 -8.80
N VAL A 301 0.33 -11.02 -9.51
CA VAL A 301 -0.96 -11.65 -9.19
C VAL A 301 -0.98 -12.14 -7.74
N GLY A 302 0.07 -12.85 -7.33
CA GLY A 302 0.23 -13.31 -5.96
C GLY A 302 0.21 -12.15 -4.96
N SER A 303 0.91 -11.05 -5.25
CA SER A 303 0.99 -9.87 -4.38
C SER A 303 -0.33 -9.11 -4.28
N ILE A 304 -1.13 -9.02 -5.37
CA ILE A 304 -2.50 -8.49 -5.32
C ILE A 304 -3.39 -9.35 -4.42
N CYS A 305 -3.34 -10.69 -4.59
CA CYS A 305 -4.11 -11.62 -3.78
C CYS A 305 -3.75 -11.53 -2.30
N SER A 306 -2.46 -11.40 -2.00
CA SER A 306 -1.93 -11.27 -0.64
C SER A 306 -2.31 -9.94 0.01
N ALA A 307 -2.26 -8.83 -0.75
CA ALA A 307 -2.76 -7.53 -0.27
C ALA A 307 -4.27 -7.58 0.04
N LEU A 308 -5.08 -8.14 -0.85
CA LEU A 308 -6.51 -8.34 -0.62
C LEU A 308 -6.79 -9.22 0.61
N HIS A 309 -6.07 -10.33 0.76
CA HIS A 309 -6.18 -11.20 1.91
C HIS A 309 -5.81 -10.49 3.22
N ALA A 310 -4.71 -9.73 3.25
CA ALA A 310 -4.32 -8.91 4.41
C ALA A 310 -5.44 -7.95 4.81
N ILE A 311 -6.03 -7.24 3.84
CA ILE A 311 -7.15 -6.32 4.07
C ILE A 311 -8.36 -7.04 4.68
N TRP A 312 -8.72 -8.23 4.18
CA TRP A 312 -9.90 -8.94 4.68
C TRP A 312 -9.70 -9.57 6.05
N ARG A 313 -8.46 -9.94 6.36
CA ARG A 313 -8.07 -10.54 7.64
C ARG A 313 -8.06 -9.53 8.78
N THR A 314 -7.61 -8.31 8.51
CA THR A 314 -7.45 -7.27 9.53
C THR A 314 -8.65 -6.33 9.64
N ALA A 315 -9.62 -6.41 8.72
CA ALA A 315 -10.87 -5.66 8.80
C ALA A 315 -11.76 -6.17 9.95
N GLU A 316 -12.43 -5.23 10.63
CA GLU A 316 -13.42 -5.55 11.68
C GLU A 316 -14.74 -6.08 11.10
N ASP A 317 -14.99 -5.86 9.80
CA ASP A 317 -16.21 -6.26 9.11
C ASP A 317 -15.97 -7.03 7.80
N THR A 318 -17.06 -7.54 7.20
CA THR A 318 -17.04 -8.31 5.95
C THR A 318 -17.22 -7.46 4.68
N ARG A 319 -17.34 -6.12 4.78
CA ARG A 319 -17.71 -5.27 3.64
C ARG A 319 -16.64 -5.27 2.56
N ALA A 320 -15.37 -5.18 2.95
CA ALA A 320 -14.25 -5.22 2.00
C ALA A 320 -14.24 -6.52 1.18
N LEU A 321 -14.43 -7.66 1.84
CA LEU A 321 -14.56 -8.96 1.19
C LEU A 321 -15.79 -9.00 0.26
N VAL A 322 -16.97 -8.60 0.75
CA VAL A 322 -18.21 -8.58 -0.05
C VAL A 322 -18.07 -7.72 -1.30
N TRP A 323 -17.38 -6.58 -1.23
CA TRP A 323 -17.13 -5.75 -2.41
C TRP A 323 -16.20 -6.42 -3.41
N ALA A 324 -15.17 -7.14 -2.95
CA ALA A 324 -14.27 -7.88 -3.83
C ALA A 324 -14.99 -9.04 -4.53
N LEU A 325 -15.82 -9.79 -3.79
CA LEU A 325 -16.64 -10.88 -4.34
C LEU A 325 -17.58 -10.38 -5.43
N ARG A 326 -18.29 -9.28 -5.17
CA ARG A 326 -19.15 -8.62 -6.17
C ARG A 326 -18.39 -8.08 -7.38
N ALA A 327 -17.08 -7.84 -7.24
CA ALA A 327 -16.20 -7.43 -8.33
C ALA A 327 -15.59 -8.62 -9.08
N GLY A 328 -15.96 -9.87 -8.75
CA GLY A 328 -15.53 -11.07 -9.47
C GLY A 328 -14.18 -11.63 -9.02
N VAL A 329 -13.68 -11.27 -7.82
CA VAL A 329 -12.33 -11.68 -7.38
C VAL A 329 -12.11 -13.20 -7.38
N VAL A 330 -13.13 -14.00 -7.05
CA VAL A 330 -13.02 -15.46 -7.02
C VAL A 330 -12.73 -16.01 -8.41
N GLN A 331 -13.53 -15.61 -9.41
CA GLN A 331 -13.36 -16.04 -10.79
C GLN A 331 -11.96 -15.66 -11.30
N LEU A 332 -11.52 -14.45 -11.01
CA LEU A 332 -10.20 -13.96 -11.42
C LEU A 332 -9.05 -14.75 -10.78
N MET A 333 -9.17 -15.15 -9.51
CA MET A 333 -8.18 -15.98 -8.82
C MET A 333 -8.12 -17.38 -9.40
N LEU A 334 -9.27 -17.99 -9.66
CA LEU A 334 -9.39 -19.32 -10.26
C LEU A 334 -8.78 -19.35 -11.67
N GLU A 335 -9.19 -18.42 -12.54
CA GLU A 335 -8.62 -18.29 -13.89
C GLU A 335 -7.11 -18.01 -13.89
N ALA A 336 -6.61 -17.28 -12.88
CA ALA A 336 -5.18 -17.03 -12.76
C ALA A 336 -4.41 -18.28 -12.32
N MET A 337 -5.01 -19.14 -11.49
CA MET A 337 -4.42 -20.42 -11.09
C MET A 337 -4.40 -21.41 -12.26
N ASP A 338 -5.43 -21.41 -13.12
CA ASP A 338 -5.50 -22.26 -14.32
C ASP A 338 -4.49 -21.84 -15.39
N GLY A 339 -4.33 -20.54 -15.59
CA GLY A 339 -3.40 -19.99 -16.59
C GLY A 339 -1.92 -20.03 -16.15
N ALA A 340 -1.62 -20.41 -14.91
CA ALA A 340 -0.27 -20.40 -14.38
C ALA A 340 0.42 -21.76 -14.53
N SER A 341 1.68 -21.74 -14.96
CA SER A 341 2.54 -22.93 -15.00
C SER A 341 2.91 -23.46 -13.61
N ALA A 342 2.74 -22.64 -12.57
CA ALA A 342 3.05 -22.97 -11.18
C ALA A 342 1.92 -22.50 -10.24
N PRO A 343 1.71 -23.18 -9.09
CA PRO A 343 0.68 -22.79 -8.14
C PRO A 343 0.90 -21.38 -7.58
N ILE A 344 -0.14 -20.54 -7.62
CA ILE A 344 -0.14 -19.22 -6.97
C ILE A 344 -0.58 -19.38 -5.51
N THR A 345 0.32 -19.79 -4.63
CA THR A 345 0.03 -20.08 -3.20
C THR A 345 -0.73 -18.96 -2.49
N LYS A 346 -0.40 -17.69 -2.78
CA LYS A 346 -1.08 -16.51 -2.21
C LYS A 346 -2.55 -16.40 -2.63
N ALA A 347 -2.89 -16.80 -3.86
CA ALA A 347 -4.29 -16.86 -4.32
C ALA A 347 -5.04 -18.01 -3.63
N GLN A 348 -4.39 -19.17 -3.47
CA GLN A 348 -4.96 -20.31 -2.76
C GLN A 348 -5.31 -19.95 -1.30
N VAL A 349 -4.39 -19.32 -0.57
CA VAL A 349 -4.64 -18.85 0.81
C VAL A 349 -5.81 -17.87 0.86
N ALA A 350 -5.91 -16.95 -0.10
CA ALA A 350 -7.02 -16.01 -0.17
C ALA A 350 -8.37 -16.73 -0.42
N LEU A 351 -8.41 -17.74 -1.30
CA LEU A 351 -9.60 -18.56 -1.54
C LEU A 351 -10.01 -19.38 -0.31
N GLN A 352 -9.06 -19.97 0.42
CA GLN A 352 -9.34 -20.63 1.70
C GLN A 352 -9.98 -19.66 2.69
N TYR A 353 -9.43 -18.45 2.81
CA TYR A 353 -10.00 -17.43 3.67
C TYR A 353 -11.45 -17.10 3.26
N ILE A 354 -11.73 -16.87 1.98
CA ILE A 354 -13.09 -16.65 1.47
C ILE A 354 -14.02 -17.80 1.87
N ALA A 355 -13.58 -19.03 1.68
CA ALA A 355 -14.33 -20.23 2.02
C ALA A 355 -14.66 -20.26 3.52
N THR A 356 -13.72 -19.96 4.41
CA THR A 356 -13.98 -19.88 5.86
C THR A 356 -14.94 -18.76 6.24
N ARG A 357 -14.98 -17.65 5.48
CA ARG A 357 -15.88 -16.52 5.74
C ARG A 357 -17.31 -16.71 5.23
N THR A 358 -17.61 -17.82 4.55
CA THR A 358 -19.00 -18.17 4.18
C THR A 358 -19.91 -18.51 5.36
N ALA A 359 -19.39 -18.56 6.59
CA ALA A 359 -20.23 -18.53 7.78
C ALA A 359 -21.07 -17.23 7.88
N HIS A 360 -20.61 -16.15 7.25
CA HIS A 360 -21.32 -14.86 7.21
C HIS A 360 -22.30 -14.81 6.03
N LEU A 361 -23.57 -14.55 6.32
CA LEU A 361 -24.64 -14.56 5.31
C LEU A 361 -24.41 -13.54 4.18
N GLU A 362 -23.80 -12.39 4.49
CA GLU A 362 -23.48 -11.37 3.48
C GLU A 362 -22.45 -11.84 2.46
N VAL A 363 -21.46 -12.62 2.91
CA VAL A 363 -20.42 -13.23 2.08
C VAL A 363 -21.06 -14.27 1.16
N VAL A 364 -21.90 -15.15 1.70
CA VAL A 364 -22.65 -16.14 0.92
C VAL A 364 -23.52 -15.49 -0.15
N ARG A 365 -24.21 -14.39 0.18
CA ARG A 365 -25.04 -13.65 -0.78
C ARG A 365 -24.22 -12.95 -1.87
N ALA A 366 -22.95 -12.64 -1.59
CA ALA A 366 -22.05 -11.96 -2.50
C ALA A 366 -21.25 -12.92 -3.37
N LEU A 367 -21.15 -14.20 -2.99
CA LEU A 367 -20.51 -15.22 -3.81
C LEU A 367 -21.25 -15.38 -5.15
N PRO A 368 -20.52 -15.54 -6.26
CA PRO A 368 -21.14 -15.86 -7.54
C PRO A 368 -21.88 -17.19 -7.42
N LYS A 369 -22.95 -17.35 -8.22
CA LYS A 369 -23.69 -18.62 -8.32
C LYS A 369 -22.91 -19.70 -9.09
N MET A 370 -21.70 -19.40 -9.55
CA MET A 370 -20.92 -20.31 -10.36
C MET A 370 -20.31 -21.42 -9.48
N PRO A 371 -20.25 -22.66 -10.00
CA PRO A 371 -19.54 -23.74 -9.32
C PRO A 371 -18.06 -23.39 -9.20
N PHE A 372 -17.41 -23.85 -8.12
CA PHE A 372 -15.95 -23.80 -8.01
C PHE A 372 -15.29 -24.89 -8.89
N VAL A 373 -16.11 -25.83 -9.42
CA VAL A 373 -15.72 -26.83 -10.42
C VAL A 373 -15.30 -26.17 -11.74
N GLY A 374 -14.03 -26.34 -12.11
CA GLY A 374 -13.50 -25.95 -13.42
C GLY A 374 -12.06 -25.43 -13.40
N ALA A 375 -11.51 -25.12 -12.22
CA ALA A 375 -10.24 -24.43 -12.08
C ALA A 375 -9.14 -25.24 -11.36
N ALA A 376 -9.16 -26.56 -11.52
CA ALA A 376 -8.10 -27.43 -11.05
C ALA A 376 -7.69 -28.38 -12.17
N PRO A 377 -6.40 -28.46 -12.55
CA PRO A 377 -5.90 -29.51 -13.41
C PRO A 377 -6.10 -30.87 -12.71
N SER A 378 -6.50 -31.87 -13.50
CA SER A 378 -7.11 -33.16 -13.15
C SER A 378 -6.37 -34.10 -12.19
N ASP A 379 -5.27 -33.65 -11.56
CA ASP A 379 -4.51 -34.39 -10.55
C ASP A 379 -4.38 -33.64 -9.20
N LYS A 380 -4.97 -32.44 -9.05
CA LYS A 380 -4.95 -31.64 -7.79
C LYS A 380 -6.34 -31.35 -7.22
N ASP A 381 -7.28 -32.27 -7.44
CA ASP A 381 -8.72 -32.08 -7.20
C ASP A 381 -9.16 -31.93 -5.74
N ALA A 382 -8.42 -32.49 -4.78
CA ALA A 382 -8.87 -32.50 -3.38
C ALA A 382 -9.14 -31.09 -2.83
N PHE A 383 -8.29 -30.12 -3.16
CA PHE A 383 -8.40 -28.77 -2.60
C PHE A 383 -9.64 -28.00 -3.11
N SER A 384 -9.92 -28.07 -4.42
CA SER A 384 -11.08 -27.40 -5.00
C SER A 384 -12.38 -28.05 -4.52
N THR A 385 -12.40 -29.39 -4.49
CA THR A 385 -13.56 -30.16 -4.02
C THR A 385 -13.87 -29.88 -2.55
N ASP A 386 -12.85 -29.78 -1.67
CA ASP A 386 -13.06 -29.50 -0.24
C ASP A 386 -13.61 -28.10 0.03
N VAL A 387 -13.04 -27.08 -0.64
CA VAL A 387 -13.51 -25.69 -0.52
C VAL A 387 -14.95 -25.58 -1.00
N GLU A 388 -15.25 -26.16 -2.16
CA GLU A 388 -16.59 -26.17 -2.74
C GLU A 388 -17.61 -26.91 -1.86
N ALA A 389 -17.26 -28.12 -1.40
CA ALA A 389 -18.09 -28.92 -0.51
C ALA A 389 -18.40 -28.16 0.78
N MET A 390 -17.39 -27.50 1.37
CA MET A 390 -17.59 -26.66 2.56
C MET A 390 -18.51 -25.47 2.28
N VAL A 391 -18.32 -24.76 1.17
CA VAL A 391 -19.18 -23.64 0.78
C VAL A 391 -20.62 -24.11 0.56
N HIS A 392 -20.83 -25.19 -0.18
CA HIS A 392 -22.17 -25.76 -0.40
C HIS A 392 -22.83 -26.28 0.87
N ALA A 393 -22.07 -26.95 1.75
CA ALA A 393 -22.57 -27.41 3.03
C ALA A 393 -23.06 -26.24 3.88
N ARG A 394 -22.32 -25.13 3.90
CA ARG A 394 -22.71 -23.91 4.64
C ARG A 394 -23.86 -23.16 4.00
N ILE A 395 -23.91 -23.09 2.67
CA ILE A 395 -25.08 -22.53 1.96
C ILE A 395 -26.32 -23.36 2.26
N ARG A 396 -26.20 -24.69 2.26
CA ARG A 396 -27.28 -25.61 2.61
C ARG A 396 -27.72 -25.40 4.06
N LEU A 397 -26.78 -25.36 4.99
CA LEU A 397 -27.03 -25.08 6.41
C LEU A 397 -27.69 -23.71 6.61
N ALA A 398 -27.24 -22.67 5.91
CA ALA A 398 -27.86 -21.35 5.97
C ALA A 398 -29.28 -21.36 5.39
N LYS A 399 -29.52 -22.10 4.30
CA LYS A 399 -30.87 -22.25 3.74
C LYS A 399 -31.80 -23.04 4.67
N THR A 400 -31.30 -24.06 5.36
CA THR A 400 -32.10 -24.86 6.32
C THR A 400 -32.32 -24.13 7.63
N ALA A 401 -31.31 -23.45 8.18
CA ALA A 401 -31.40 -22.69 9.42
C ALA A 401 -32.19 -21.38 9.25
N TYR A 402 -32.09 -20.71 8.10
CA TYR A 402 -32.78 -19.45 7.80
C TYR A 402 -33.90 -19.64 6.77
N GLN A 403 -34.69 -20.70 6.90
CA GLN A 403 -35.88 -20.86 6.06
C GLN A 403 -36.76 -19.62 6.19
N LYS A 404 -36.99 -18.93 5.06
CA LYS A 404 -37.99 -17.87 4.97
C LYS A 404 -39.38 -18.53 4.96
N LYS A 405 -39.81 -19.02 6.12
CA LYS A 405 -41.19 -19.41 6.39
C LYS A 405 -41.82 -18.35 7.30
N CYS A 406 -43.11 -18.10 7.12
CA CYS A 406 -43.86 -17.35 8.11
C CYS A 406 -43.84 -18.15 9.43
N ALA A 407 -43.46 -17.52 10.53
CA ALA A 407 -43.42 -18.16 11.84
C ALA A 407 -44.82 -18.42 12.41
N TYR A 408 -45.83 -17.67 11.93
CA TYR A 408 -47.22 -17.99 12.20
C TYR A 408 -47.60 -19.30 11.51
N ASP A 409 -47.84 -20.33 12.29
CA ASP A 409 -48.12 -21.70 11.87
C ASP A 409 -49.42 -21.84 11.06
N MET A 410 -50.42 -21.00 11.36
CA MET A 410 -51.70 -20.92 10.66
C MET A 410 -51.67 -20.00 9.43
N CYS A 411 -50.50 -19.60 8.95
CA CYS A 411 -50.37 -18.78 7.75
C CYS A 411 -50.79 -19.56 6.49
N THR A 412 -51.84 -19.10 5.82
CA THR A 412 -52.37 -19.69 4.57
C THR A 412 -51.66 -19.19 3.31
N THR A 413 -50.76 -18.21 3.43
CA THR A 413 -50.01 -17.68 2.29
C THR A 413 -49.12 -18.78 1.72
N SER A 414 -49.17 -19.00 0.40
CA SER A 414 -48.30 -19.97 -0.27
C SER A 414 -46.83 -19.70 0.09
N ALA A 415 -46.02 -20.76 0.16
CA ALA A 415 -44.60 -20.60 0.50
C ALA A 415 -43.86 -19.67 -0.49
N GLU A 416 -44.27 -19.65 -1.75
CA GLU A 416 -43.69 -18.77 -2.78
C GLU A 416 -44.10 -17.31 -2.57
N ASP A 417 -45.39 -17.03 -2.36
CA ASP A 417 -45.86 -15.67 -2.09
C ASP A 417 -45.27 -15.12 -0.78
N ALA A 418 -45.22 -15.95 0.26
CA ALA A 418 -44.65 -15.60 1.54
C ALA A 418 -43.15 -15.25 1.42
N ARG A 419 -42.38 -15.99 0.62
CA ARG A 419 -40.93 -15.74 0.43
C ARG A 419 -40.64 -14.34 -0.11
N SER A 420 -41.51 -13.80 -0.97
CA SER A 420 -41.37 -12.46 -1.54
C SER A 420 -41.72 -11.34 -0.55
N ARG A 421 -42.63 -11.61 0.40
CA ARG A 421 -43.17 -10.61 1.36
C ARG A 421 -42.59 -10.73 2.78
N ILE A 422 -41.81 -11.77 3.05
CA ILE A 422 -41.27 -12.05 4.39
C ILE A 422 -40.38 -10.92 4.90
N ARG A 423 -40.74 -10.43 6.08
CA ARG A 423 -39.97 -9.49 6.90
C ARG A 423 -39.47 -10.21 8.14
N ARG A 424 -38.23 -9.93 8.56
CA ARG A 424 -37.69 -10.43 9.82
C ARG A 424 -38.21 -9.58 10.98
N CYS A 425 -38.54 -10.24 12.09
CA CYS A 425 -38.75 -9.58 13.37
C CYS A 425 -37.42 -8.96 13.87
N SER A 426 -37.48 -7.97 14.75
CA SER A 426 -36.31 -7.31 15.34
C SER A 426 -35.41 -8.24 16.15
N CYS A 427 -35.95 -9.32 16.72
CA CYS A 427 -35.18 -10.37 17.39
C CYS A 427 -34.35 -11.24 16.42
N LEU A 428 -34.60 -11.14 15.11
CA LEU A 428 -33.98 -11.93 14.04
C LEU A 428 -34.26 -13.45 14.06
N ASP A 429 -34.96 -13.95 15.09
CA ASP A 429 -35.28 -15.38 15.24
C ASP A 429 -36.44 -15.86 14.36
N VAL A 430 -37.37 -14.96 14.01
CA VAL A 430 -38.58 -15.30 13.25
C VAL A 430 -38.82 -14.35 12.07
N CYS A 431 -39.59 -14.84 11.10
CA CYS A 431 -39.99 -14.12 9.90
C CYS A 431 -41.51 -14.12 9.75
N TYR A 432 -42.10 -13.04 9.26
CA TYR A 432 -43.54 -12.95 8.99
C TYR A 432 -43.79 -12.45 7.58
N CYS A 433 -44.72 -13.07 6.84
CA CYS A 433 -45.09 -12.63 5.48
C CYS A 433 -45.96 -11.35 5.47
N SER A 434 -46.57 -11.00 6.61
CA SER A 434 -47.40 -9.82 6.78
C SER A 434 -47.39 -9.37 8.25
N THR A 435 -47.75 -8.10 8.47
CA THR A 435 -47.94 -7.54 9.83
C THR A 435 -49.04 -8.28 10.58
N GLN A 436 -50.07 -8.77 9.88
CA GLN A 436 -51.17 -9.53 10.47
C GLN A 436 -50.66 -10.87 11.04
N CYS A 437 -49.85 -11.62 10.29
CA CYS A 437 -49.24 -12.84 10.80
C CYS A 437 -48.34 -12.58 12.02
N GLN A 438 -47.60 -11.48 12.01
CA GLN A 438 -46.80 -11.07 13.17
C GLN A 438 -47.67 -10.79 14.40
N GLN A 439 -48.78 -10.05 14.22
CA GLN A 439 -49.70 -9.74 15.32
C GLN A 439 -50.39 -10.99 15.87
N SER A 440 -50.84 -11.89 14.99
CA SER A 440 -51.48 -13.14 15.40
C SER A 440 -50.54 -14.06 16.18
N ASP A 441 -49.28 -14.15 15.76
CA ASP A 441 -48.26 -14.96 16.45
C ASP A 441 -47.66 -14.25 17.68
N TRP A 442 -47.88 -12.94 17.83
CA TRP A 442 -47.18 -12.11 18.82
C TRP A 442 -47.34 -12.63 20.26
N THR A 443 -48.50 -13.16 20.62
CA THR A 443 -48.77 -13.68 21.97
C THR A 443 -47.88 -14.87 22.31
N SER A 444 -47.59 -15.73 21.33
CA SER A 444 -46.67 -16.87 21.45
C SER A 444 -45.23 -16.40 21.37
N HIS A 445 -44.90 -15.63 20.33
CA HIS A 445 -43.56 -15.17 20.05
C HIS A 445 -42.99 -14.24 21.13
N ARG A 446 -43.81 -13.38 21.76
CA ARG A 446 -43.37 -12.46 22.82
C ARG A 446 -42.73 -13.19 24.01
N ARG A 447 -43.12 -14.44 24.29
CA ARG A 447 -42.55 -15.25 25.38
C ARG A 447 -41.09 -15.65 25.12
N THR A 448 -40.68 -15.69 23.86
CA THR A 448 -39.32 -16.06 23.44
C THR A 448 -38.53 -14.89 22.85
N HIS A 449 -39.15 -13.71 22.71
CA HIS A 449 -38.54 -12.51 22.16
C HIS A 449 -37.56 -11.87 23.16
N LYS A 450 -36.28 -12.27 23.09
CA LYS A 450 -35.19 -11.84 24.01
C LYS A 450 -34.74 -10.37 23.90
N VAL A 451 -35.40 -9.54 23.10
CA VAL A 451 -35.05 -8.12 22.99
C VAL A 451 -35.90 -7.34 24.00
N ASP A 452 -35.35 -7.12 25.20
CA ASP A 452 -35.91 -6.27 26.26
C ASP A 452 -35.80 -4.76 25.92
N GLY A 453 -36.25 -4.39 24.72
CA GLY A 453 -36.40 -3.00 24.33
C GLY A 453 -37.90 -2.70 24.16
N PRO A 454 -38.47 -1.67 24.83
CA PRO A 454 -39.87 -1.33 24.62
C PRO A 454 -40.10 -1.07 23.14
N PHE A 455 -41.05 -1.82 22.57
CA PHE A 455 -41.58 -1.61 21.23
C PHE A 455 -42.08 -0.16 21.17
N LYS A 456 -41.24 0.78 20.72
CA LYS A 456 -41.71 2.12 20.36
C LYS A 456 -42.68 1.88 19.21
N LYS A 457 -43.99 1.95 19.51
CA LYS A 457 -45.02 2.13 18.48
C LYS A 457 -44.52 3.28 17.61
N ARG A 458 -44.14 2.96 16.37
CA ARG A 458 -44.10 3.98 15.32
C ARG A 458 -45.55 4.34 15.10
N ASP A 459 -46.04 5.31 15.84
CA ASP A 459 -47.32 5.93 15.56
C ASP A 459 -47.26 6.39 14.11
N GLY A 460 -48.18 5.86 13.30
CA GLY A 460 -48.30 6.11 11.86
C GLY A 460 -48.78 7.52 11.54
N GLY A 461 -48.22 8.54 12.19
CA GLY A 461 -48.35 9.92 11.78
C GLY A 461 -47.37 10.20 10.65
N SER A 462 -47.84 10.16 9.40
CA SER A 462 -47.17 10.91 8.32
C SER A 462 -47.12 12.38 8.74
N PRO A 463 -45.93 12.99 8.91
CA PRO A 463 -45.88 14.43 9.03
C PRO A 463 -46.22 14.99 7.65
N ALA A 464 -47.42 15.54 7.53
CA ALA A 464 -47.74 16.43 6.42
C ALA A 464 -46.73 17.58 6.45
N LEU A 465 -45.86 17.62 5.45
CA LEU A 465 -45.03 18.78 5.13
C LEU A 465 -45.98 19.96 4.90
N LYS A 466 -46.09 20.85 5.88
CA LYS A 466 -46.59 22.21 5.65
C LYS A 466 -45.52 22.96 4.86
N LEU A 467 -45.81 23.21 3.59
CA LEU A 467 -45.15 24.26 2.82
C LEU A 467 -45.50 25.61 3.46
N PRO A 468 -44.53 26.51 3.70
CA PRO A 468 -44.82 27.86 4.12
C PRO A 468 -45.45 28.62 2.95
N SER A 469 -46.60 29.24 3.24
CA SER A 469 -47.25 30.24 2.41
C SER A 469 -46.97 31.63 2.97
N ALA A 470 -46.47 32.51 2.09
CA ALA A 470 -46.09 33.92 2.25
C ALA A 470 -44.88 34.20 3.14
#